data_AF-A0A1G9QUJ5-F1
#
_entry.id   AF-A0A1G9QUJ5-F1
#
_cell.length_a   1.000
_cell.length_b   1.000
_cell.length_c   1.000
_cell.angle_alpha   90.00
_cell.angle_beta   90.00
_cell.angle_gamma   90.00
#
_symmetry.space_group_name_H-M   'P 1'
#
loop_
_entity.id
_entity.type
_entity.pdbx_description
1 polymer ?
#
loop_
_entity_poly.entity_id
_entity_poly.type
_entity_poly.pdbx_seq_one_letter_code
_entity_poly.pdbx_strand_id
1 'polypeptide(L)'
;MKTIKEMKTRLFLIGCGAAIITFTSGCSKDNPLNPNGNCFGGNWADQYTNELQAWSNAATAYSQEPSQANCTNYKNAAKAYLNALDDIYDCVPNTSRAEIDRAIKEAKADIDQESCD
;
A
#
# COMPACT_ATOMS: atom_id res chain seq x y z
N MET A 1 57.79 3.98 -12.92
CA MET A 1 57.09 3.29 -11.82
C MET A 1 55.59 3.47 -12.03
N LYS A 2 54.83 2.38 -11.87
CA LYS A 2 53.43 2.24 -12.29
C LYS A 2 52.49 3.21 -11.56
N THR A 3 51.61 3.78 -12.37
CA THR A 3 50.45 4.61 -12.06
C THR A 3 49.58 4.01 -10.95
N ILE A 4 49.17 4.89 -10.03
CA ILE A 4 48.17 4.69 -8.98
C ILE A 4 46.82 4.51 -9.68
N LYS A 5 46.59 3.28 -10.15
CA LYS A 5 45.48 2.87 -10.99
C LYS A 5 44.30 2.51 -10.08
N GLU A 6 43.26 3.35 -10.13
CA GLU A 6 41.87 2.91 -10.36
C GLU A 6 41.45 1.65 -9.59
N MET A 7 41.30 1.70 -8.27
CA MET A 7 40.75 0.52 -7.57
C MET A 7 39.92 0.79 -6.30
N LYS A 8 39.54 2.04 -6.01
CA LYS A 8 38.70 2.34 -4.83
C LYS A 8 37.30 2.90 -5.15
N THR A 9 37.00 3.20 -6.40
CA THR A 9 35.75 3.90 -6.75
C THR A 9 34.69 2.99 -7.39
N ARG A 10 34.94 1.68 -7.53
CA ARG A 10 34.01 0.73 -8.16
C ARG A 10 33.31 -0.25 -7.21
N LEU A 11 33.49 -0.09 -5.89
CA LEU A 11 32.88 -0.93 -4.86
C LEU A 11 31.71 -0.24 -4.13
N PHE A 12 31.22 0.89 -4.64
CA PHE A 12 30.14 1.66 -4.01
C PHE A 12 28.82 1.66 -4.80
N LEU A 13 28.70 0.85 -5.86
CA LEU A 13 27.53 0.82 -6.75
C LEU A 13 26.93 -0.58 -6.94
N ILE A 14 27.16 -1.49 -6.00
CA ILE A 14 26.53 -2.82 -5.98
C ILE A 14 26.20 -3.12 -4.53
N GLY A 15 24.95 -2.87 -4.11
CA GLY A 15 24.54 -3.22 -2.75
C GLY A 15 23.19 -2.69 -2.26
N CYS A 16 22.54 -1.75 -2.94
CA CYS A 16 21.20 -1.28 -2.58
C CYS A 16 20.05 -1.96 -3.36
N GLY A 17 20.35 -2.93 -4.21
CA GLY A 17 19.37 -3.53 -5.13
C GLY A 17 18.76 -4.87 -4.72
N ALA A 18 19.06 -5.40 -3.53
CA ALA A 18 18.67 -6.76 -3.15
C ALA A 18 18.11 -6.86 -1.72
N ALA A 19 17.21 -5.95 -1.34
CA ALA A 19 16.44 -6.04 -0.10
C ALA A 19 14.91 -6.07 -0.35
N ILE A 20 14.47 -6.62 -1.49
CA ILE A 20 13.04 -6.81 -1.79
C ILE A 20 12.76 -8.28 -2.12
N ILE A 21 13.29 -9.23 -1.34
CA ILE A 21 12.84 -10.63 -1.45
C ILE A 21 12.99 -11.31 -0.09
N THR A 22 12.09 -11.05 0.87
CA THR A 22 11.75 -11.98 1.98
C THR A 22 10.52 -11.51 2.78
N PHE A 23 9.40 -11.26 2.11
CA PHE A 23 8.07 -11.26 2.76
C PHE A 23 7.16 -12.31 2.11
N THR A 24 7.68 -13.51 1.88
CA THR A 24 6.87 -14.69 1.52
C THR A 24 6.45 -15.50 2.74
N SER A 25 6.39 -14.89 3.93
CA SER A 25 5.56 -15.42 5.02
C SER A 25 4.11 -15.25 4.59
N GLY A 26 3.62 -16.25 3.86
CA GLY A 26 2.22 -16.37 3.50
C GLY A 26 1.36 -16.16 4.74
N CYS A 27 0.28 -15.40 4.56
CA CYS A 27 -0.77 -15.30 5.56
C CYS A 27 -1.18 -16.72 5.96
N SER A 28 -0.79 -17.13 7.17
CA SER A 28 -1.26 -18.37 7.77
C SER A 28 -2.80 -18.34 7.77
N LYS A 29 -3.44 -19.46 7.41
CA LYS A 29 -4.90 -19.63 7.55
C LYS A 29 -5.34 -19.40 9.00
N ASP A 30 -4.46 -19.70 9.95
CA ASP A 30 -4.61 -19.29 11.35
C ASP A 30 -4.09 -17.86 11.48
N ASN A 31 -4.99 -16.90 11.31
CA ASN A 31 -4.68 -15.50 11.48
C ASN A 31 -4.95 -15.09 12.94
N PRO A 32 -3.92 -14.79 13.75
CA PRO A 32 -4.10 -14.39 15.15
C PRO A 32 -4.91 -13.09 15.29
N LEU A 33 -5.06 -12.32 14.21
CA LEU A 33 -5.89 -11.12 14.17
C LEU A 33 -7.38 -11.42 13.96
N ASN A 34 -7.74 -12.60 13.44
CA ASN A 34 -9.13 -13.06 13.31
C ASN A 34 -9.32 -14.45 13.94
N PRO A 35 -9.10 -14.58 15.27
CA PRO A 35 -9.03 -15.87 15.94
C PRO A 35 -10.35 -16.67 15.89
N ASN A 36 -11.46 -15.99 15.60
CA ASN A 36 -12.78 -16.62 15.49
C ASN A 36 -13.19 -16.91 14.04
N GLY A 37 -12.42 -16.47 13.03
CA GLY A 37 -12.77 -16.64 11.62
C GLY A 37 -14.02 -15.88 11.16
N ASN A 38 -14.64 -15.08 12.04
CA ASN A 38 -15.94 -14.43 11.82
C ASN A 38 -15.90 -13.36 10.73
N CYS A 39 -14.70 -12.83 10.44
CA CYS A 39 -14.53 -11.84 9.41
C CYS A 39 -14.16 -12.45 8.06
N PHE A 40 -15.05 -12.32 7.07
CA PHE A 40 -14.88 -12.81 5.69
C PHE A 40 -14.38 -14.27 5.57
N GLY A 41 -14.83 -15.15 6.47
CA GLY A 41 -14.44 -16.56 6.47
C GLY A 41 -12.93 -16.79 6.67
N GLY A 42 -12.24 -15.85 7.32
CA GLY A 42 -10.79 -15.87 7.50
C GLY A 42 -9.99 -15.18 6.39
N ASN A 43 -10.62 -14.86 5.25
CA ASN A 43 -9.96 -14.26 4.07
C ASN A 43 -10.14 -12.74 4.02
N TRP A 44 -10.02 -12.07 5.17
CA TRP A 44 -10.19 -10.62 5.24
C TRP A 44 -9.09 -9.87 4.45
N ALA A 45 -7.88 -10.42 4.36
CA ALA A 45 -6.77 -9.81 3.61
C ALA A 45 -7.05 -9.75 2.10
N ASP A 46 -7.85 -10.70 1.58
CA ASP A 46 -8.23 -10.70 0.17
C ASP A 46 -9.25 -9.58 -0.15
N GLN A 47 -9.95 -9.06 0.86
CA GLN A 47 -11.07 -8.12 0.66
C GLN A 47 -10.66 -6.73 0.20
N TYR A 48 -9.41 -6.31 0.43
CA TYR A 48 -8.91 -5.02 -0.07
C TYR A 48 -8.04 -5.16 -1.32
N THR A 49 -7.72 -6.39 -1.75
CA THR A 49 -6.68 -6.62 -2.76
C THR A 49 -7.09 -6.08 -4.13
N ASN A 50 -8.38 -6.15 -4.47
CA ASN A 50 -8.90 -5.60 -5.72
C ASN A 50 -8.77 -4.07 -5.76
N GLU A 51 -9.13 -3.40 -4.67
CA GLU A 51 -9.10 -1.96 -4.52
C GLU A 51 -7.66 -1.45 -4.46
N LEU A 52 -6.75 -2.19 -3.81
CA LEU A 52 -5.33 -1.90 -3.82
C LEU A 52 -4.73 -1.98 -5.24
N GLN A 53 -5.09 -3.02 -5.99
CA GLN A 53 -4.65 -3.17 -7.38
C GLN A 53 -5.23 -2.06 -8.26
N ALA A 54 -6.52 -1.72 -8.07
CA ALA A 54 -7.17 -0.63 -8.80
C ALA A 54 -6.49 0.71 -8.50
N TRP A 55 -6.17 0.99 -7.24
CA TRP A 55 -5.44 2.19 -6.85
C TRP A 55 -4.03 2.24 -7.45
N SER A 56 -3.30 1.12 -7.41
CA SER A 56 -1.96 1.01 -8.03
C SER A 56 -1.98 1.26 -9.54
N ASN A 57 -2.99 0.73 -10.23
CA ASN A 57 -3.19 0.97 -11.66
C ASN A 57 -3.53 2.42 -11.95
N ALA A 58 -4.42 3.03 -11.16
CA ALA A 58 -4.81 4.43 -11.31
C ALA A 58 -3.63 5.39 -11.02
N ALA A 59 -2.79 5.07 -10.03
CA ALA A 59 -1.57 5.80 -9.73
C ALA A 59 -0.57 5.75 -10.91
N THR A 60 -0.41 4.57 -11.51
CA THR A 60 0.43 4.39 -12.70
C THR A 60 -0.11 5.21 -13.88
N ALA A 61 -1.42 5.16 -14.13
CA ALA A 61 -2.05 5.92 -15.20
C ALA A 61 -1.88 7.43 -15.02
N TYR A 62 -2.09 7.95 -13.81
CA TYR A 62 -1.89 9.37 -13.52
C TYR A 62 -0.42 9.79 -13.64
N SER A 63 0.51 8.94 -13.19
CA SER A 63 1.95 9.20 -13.34
C SER A 63 2.41 9.21 -14.80
N GLN A 64 1.81 8.39 -15.66
CA GLN A 64 2.17 8.31 -17.09
C GLN A 64 1.51 9.42 -17.90
N GLU A 65 0.26 9.76 -17.59
CA GLU A 65 -0.51 10.79 -18.25
C GLU A 65 -1.24 11.64 -17.21
N PRO A 66 -0.58 12.70 -16.70
CA PRO A 66 -1.21 13.65 -15.80
C PRO A 66 -2.36 14.36 -16.51
N SER A 67 -3.58 14.07 -16.06
CA SER A 67 -4.80 14.70 -16.56
C SER A 67 -5.82 14.77 -15.43
N GLN A 68 -6.77 15.70 -15.53
CA GLN A 68 -7.85 15.82 -14.56
C GLN A 68 -8.63 14.51 -14.38
N ALA A 69 -8.84 13.78 -15.49
CA ALA A 69 -9.53 12.50 -15.48
C ALA A 69 -8.73 11.42 -14.73
N ASN A 70 -7.43 11.31 -15.02
CA ASN A 70 -6.57 10.32 -14.36
C ASN A 70 -6.34 10.64 -12.87
N CYS A 71 -6.21 11.93 -12.51
CA CYS A 71 -6.15 12.36 -11.12
C CYS A 71 -7.44 12.00 -10.37
N THR A 72 -8.60 12.30 -10.96
CA THR A 72 -9.91 11.97 -10.37
C THR A 72 -10.06 10.46 -10.17
N ASN A 73 -9.63 9.67 -11.15
CA ASN A 73 -9.62 8.21 -11.05
C ASN A 73 -8.68 7.72 -9.92
N TYR A 74 -7.47 8.29 -9.83
CA TYR A 74 -6.53 8.01 -8.74
C TYR A 74 -7.14 8.31 -7.37
N LYS A 75 -7.69 9.51 -7.17
CA LYS A 75 -8.33 9.93 -5.91
C LYS A 75 -9.50 9.02 -5.54
N ASN A 76 -10.33 8.65 -6.51
CA ASN A 76 -11.47 7.75 -6.26
C ASN A 76 -11.02 6.33 -5.90
N ALA A 77 -10.01 5.79 -6.60
CA ALA A 77 -9.48 4.46 -6.32
C ALA A 77 -8.78 4.41 -4.94
N ALA A 78 -8.06 5.47 -4.56
CA ALA A 78 -7.47 5.60 -3.23
C ALA A 78 -8.54 5.56 -2.13
N LYS A 79 -9.63 6.31 -2.29
CA LYS A 79 -10.75 6.31 -1.34
C LYS A 79 -11.48 4.97 -1.28
N ALA A 80 -11.62 4.28 -2.41
CA ALA A 80 -12.19 2.93 -2.45
C ALA A 80 -11.34 1.93 -1.66
N TYR A 81 -10.01 2.00 -1.79
CA TYR A 81 -9.10 1.20 -0.97
C TYR A 81 -9.23 1.50 0.53
N LEU A 82 -9.30 2.78 0.90
CA LEU A 82 -9.52 3.17 2.30
C LEU A 82 -10.88 2.71 2.85
N ASN A 83 -11.94 2.66 2.02
CA ASN A 83 -13.22 2.08 2.42
C ASN A 83 -13.11 0.57 2.64
N ALA A 84 -12.42 -0.16 1.76
CA ALA A 84 -12.23 -1.60 1.92
C ALA A 84 -11.46 -1.94 3.20
N LEU A 85 -10.47 -1.10 3.57
CA LEU A 85 -9.80 -1.23 4.87
C LEU A 85 -10.74 -0.98 6.05
N ASP A 86 -11.58 0.06 5.97
CA ASP A 86 -12.58 0.40 6.98
C ASP A 86 -13.53 -0.78 7.25
N ASP A 87 -14.07 -1.38 6.19
CA ASP A 87 -14.97 -2.55 6.25
C ASP A 87 -14.31 -3.76 6.94
N ILE A 88 -13.00 -3.92 6.74
CA ILE A 88 -12.22 -4.98 7.40
C ILE A 88 -12.05 -4.68 8.89
N TYR A 89 -11.67 -3.46 9.26
CA TYR A 89 -11.45 -3.10 10.66
C TYR A 89 -12.75 -3.00 11.47
N ASP A 90 -13.89 -2.83 10.80
CA ASP A 90 -15.23 -2.99 11.39
C ASP A 90 -15.53 -4.43 11.79
N CYS A 91 -14.91 -5.35 11.08
CA CYS A 91 -15.24 -6.77 11.12
C CYS A 91 -14.19 -7.58 11.91
N VAL A 92 -12.93 -7.12 11.93
CA VAL A 92 -11.82 -7.72 12.68
C VAL A 92 -11.72 -7.09 14.08
N PRO A 93 -11.82 -7.87 15.18
CA PRO A 93 -11.65 -7.35 16.53
C PRO A 93 -10.29 -6.66 16.70
N ASN A 94 -10.29 -5.36 17.01
CA ASN A 94 -9.07 -4.59 17.20
C ASN A 94 -9.22 -3.55 18.31
N THR A 95 -8.14 -3.28 19.05
CA THR A 95 -8.13 -2.30 20.16
C THR A 95 -7.90 -0.87 19.69
N SER A 96 -7.51 -0.69 18.43
CA SER A 96 -7.09 0.60 17.86
C SER A 96 -8.13 1.22 16.94
N ARG A 97 -9.40 0.77 17.00
CA ARG A 97 -10.43 1.16 16.01
C ARG A 97 -10.58 2.67 15.90
N ALA A 98 -10.68 3.37 17.02
CA ALA A 98 -10.79 4.83 17.02
C ALA A 98 -9.60 5.55 16.36
N GLU A 99 -8.38 5.00 16.49
CA GLU A 99 -7.19 5.53 15.85
C GLU A 99 -7.19 5.26 14.34
N ILE A 100 -7.61 4.06 13.95
CA ILE A 100 -7.75 3.64 12.55
C ILE A 100 -8.83 4.46 11.84
N ASP A 101 -10.02 4.60 12.44
CA ASP A 101 -11.12 5.40 11.92
C ASP A 101 -10.67 6.85 11.67
N ARG A 102 -9.91 7.41 12.63
CA ARG A 102 -9.32 8.74 12.50
C ARG A 102 -8.32 8.80 11.34
N ALA A 103 -7.39 7.85 11.26
CA ALA A 103 -6.39 7.82 10.20
C ALA A 103 -7.01 7.66 8.80
N ILE A 104 -8.03 6.81 8.66
CA ILE A 104 -8.79 6.65 7.41
C ILE A 104 -9.49 7.96 7.03
N LYS A 105 -10.12 8.63 8.00
CA LYS A 105 -10.79 9.91 7.77
C LYS A 105 -9.82 11.02 7.37
N GLU A 106 -8.68 11.12 8.06
CA GLU A 106 -7.61 12.07 7.75
C GLU A 106 -7.07 11.82 6.34
N ALA A 107 -6.75 10.57 6.00
CA ALA A 107 -6.28 10.21 4.66
C ALA A 107 -7.29 10.54 3.55
N LYS A 108 -8.60 10.29 3.76
CA LYS A 108 -9.65 10.68 2.81
C LYS A 108 -9.72 12.20 2.62
N ALA A 109 -9.59 12.97 3.71
CA ALA A 109 -9.58 14.42 3.67
C ALA A 109 -8.35 14.97 2.94
N ASP A 110 -7.17 14.39 3.18
CA ASP A 110 -5.93 14.75 2.49
C ASP A 110 -6.06 14.50 0.98
N ILE A 111 -6.57 13.31 0.59
CA ILE A 111 -6.87 12.99 -0.81
C ILE A 111 -7.81 14.04 -1.42
N ASP A 112 -8.88 14.42 -0.72
CA ASP A 112 -9.82 15.41 -1.25
C ASP A 112 -9.18 16.80 -1.43
N GLN A 113 -8.23 17.18 -0.58
CA GLN A 113 -7.49 18.45 -0.66
C GLN A 113 -6.38 18.47 -1.73
N GLU A 114 -5.85 17.31 -2.13
CA GLU A 114 -4.83 17.25 -3.19
C GLU A 114 -5.38 17.83 -4.50
N SER A 115 -4.66 18.81 -5.06
CA SER A 115 -5.01 19.39 -6.35
C SER A 115 -4.61 18.47 -7.51
N CYS A 116 -5.34 18.58 -8.62
CA CYS A 116 -5.13 17.79 -9.84
C CYS A 116 -4.42 18.58 -10.94
N ASP A 117 -3.62 19.59 -10.54
CA ASP A 117 -3.05 20.62 -11.40
C ASP A 117 -1.57 20.40 -11.73
#